data_AF-A0A347AHR0-F1
#
_entry.id   AF-A0A347AHR0-F1
#
_cell.length_a   1.000
_cell.length_b   1.000
_cell.length_c   1.000
_cell.angle_alpha   90.00
_cell.angle_beta   90.00
_cell.angle_gamma   90.00
#
_symmetry.space_group_name_H-M   'P 1'
#
loop_
_entity.id
_entity.type
_entity.pdbx_description
1 polymer ?
#
loop_
_entity_poly.entity_id
_entity_poly.type
_entity_poly.pdbx_seq_one_letter_code
_entity_poly.pdbx_strand_id
1 'polypeptide(L)' 'MKRLTLEQYREMVDEVIEFKKQNGEMPEFTMINGTKIEKKNIIDIIERVNKFVLEMGRNPRSVDIQTFDVEQYNLVTMK' A
#
# COMPACT_ATOMS: atom_id res chain seq x y z
N MET A 1 -6.92 -7.08 -8.28
CA MET A 1 -6.83 -6.71 -6.85
C MET A 1 -5.93 -7.74 -6.18
N LYS A 2 -4.95 -7.28 -5.38
CA LYS A 2 -4.12 -8.17 -4.56
C LYS A 2 -4.50 -8.03 -3.09
N ARG A 3 -4.01 -8.94 -2.26
CA ARG A 3 -4.29 -8.96 -0.83
C ARG A 3 -2.98 -9.01 -0.05
N LEU A 4 -2.85 -8.14 0.93
CA LEU A 4 -1.78 -8.16 1.91
C LEU A 4 -2.24 -8.91 3.16
N THR A 5 -1.36 -9.71 3.74
CA THR A 5 -1.52 -10.16 5.13
C THR A 5 -1.43 -8.94 6.06
N LEU A 6 -1.92 -9.08 7.31
CA LEU A 6 -1.75 -8.01 8.29
C LEU A 6 -0.28 -7.67 8.54
N GLU A 7 0.61 -8.67 8.48
CA GLU A 7 2.06 -8.51 8.63
C GLU A 7 2.64 -7.68 7.47
N GLN A 8 2.34 -8.05 6.23
CA GLN A 8 2.77 -7.29 5.04
C GLN A 8 2.23 -5.86 5.03
N TYR A 9 1.01 -5.67 5.49
CA TYR A 9 0.45 -4.32 5.66
C TYR A 9 1.22 -3.52 6.72
N ARG A 10 1.64 -4.14 7.83
CA ARG A 10 2.42 -3.45 8.86
C ARG A 10 3.80 -3.08 8.36
N GLU A 11 4.49 -4.00 7.69
CA GLU A 11 5.78 -3.74 7.05
C GLU A 11 5.69 -2.57 6.08
N MET A 12 4.66 -2.53 5.22
CA MET A 12 4.38 -1.38 4.36
C MET A 12 4.31 -0.06 5.12
N VAL A 13 3.53 -0.04 6.20
CA VAL A 13 3.26 1.17 6.97
C VAL A 13 4.52 1.64 7.68
N ASP A 14 5.30 0.71 8.22
CA ASP A 14 6.59 1.01 8.86
C ASP A 14 7.57 1.62 7.87
N GLU A 15 7.73 1.04 6.67
CA GLU A 15 8.56 1.60 5.60
C GLU A 15 8.11 3.01 5.18
N VAL A 16 6.80 3.22 5.02
CA VAL A 16 6.23 4.53 4.67
C VAL A 16 6.49 5.56 5.76
N ILE A 17 6.39 5.16 7.04
CA ILE A 17 6.67 6.03 8.18
C ILE A 17 8.15 6.37 8.25
N GLU A 18 9.04 5.40 8.05
CA GLU A 18 10.49 5.62 8.02
C GLU A 18 10.90 6.55 6.88
N PHE A 19 10.37 6.32 5.68
CA PHE A 19 10.59 7.21 4.53
C PHE A 19 10.16 8.64 4.87
N LYS A 20 8.97 8.81 5.46
CA LYS A 20 8.46 10.13 5.84
C LYS A 20 9.33 10.80 6.91
N LYS A 21 9.84 10.06 7.88
CA LYS A 21 10.75 10.59 8.91
C LYS A 21 12.05 11.10 8.30
N GLN A 22 12.57 10.42 7.27
CA GLN A 22 13.83 10.77 6.62
C GLN A 22 13.69 11.93 5.62
N ASN A 23 12.59 11.97 4.87
CA ASN A 23 12.41 12.89 3.74
C ASN A 23 11.44 14.05 4.04
N GLY A 24 10.67 13.99 5.12
CA GLY A 24 9.64 14.97 5.47
C GLY A 24 8.30 14.77 4.76
N GLU A 25 8.24 13.90 3.76
CA GLU A 25 7.05 13.63 2.95
C GLU A 25 6.79 12.12 2.73
N MET A 26 5.56 11.75 2.41
CA MET A 26 5.23 10.36 2.06
C MET A 26 5.81 9.98 0.70
N PRO A 27 6.24 8.72 0.51
CA PRO A 27 6.77 8.26 -0.77
C PRO A 27 5.69 8.30 -1.85
N GLU A 28 6.11 8.58 -3.10
CA GLU A 28 5.20 8.59 -4.26
C GLU A 28 4.68 7.18 -4.59
N PHE A 29 5.43 6.14 -4.24
CA PHE A 29 4.99 4.75 -4.28
C PHE A 29 5.82 3.89 -3.33
N THR A 30 5.32 2.69 -3.00
CA THR A 30 6.09 1.62 -2.35
C THR A 30 6.01 0.33 -3.16
N MET A 31 6.96 -0.58 -2.94
CA MET A 31 7.08 -1.88 -3.61
C MET A 31 6.94 -3.00 -2.59
N ILE A 32 5.87 -3.79 -2.68
CA ILE A 32 5.64 -4.93 -1.77
C ILE A 32 5.47 -6.20 -2.59
N ASN A 33 6.32 -7.19 -2.34
CA ASN A 33 6.33 -8.46 -3.08
C ASN A 33 6.29 -8.23 -4.60
N GLY A 34 7.14 -7.33 -5.10
CA GLY A 34 7.20 -6.97 -6.51
C GLY A 34 5.99 -6.19 -7.04
N THR A 35 5.11 -5.69 -6.16
CA THR A 35 3.91 -4.94 -6.53
C THR A 35 4.05 -3.47 -6.15
N LYS A 36 3.92 -2.60 -7.15
CA LYS A 36 3.90 -1.15 -6.96
C LYS A 36 2.55 -0.69 -6.39
N ILE A 37 2.60 0.11 -5.32
CA ILE A 37 1.45 0.75 -4.70
C ILE A 37 1.69 2.26 -4.69
N GLU A 38 0.89 3.00 -5.45
CA GLU A 38 0.99 4.46 -5.55
C GLU A 38 0.56 5.14 -4.24
N LYS A 39 1.10 6.33 -3.95
CA LYS A 39 0.81 7.15 -2.76
C LYS A 39 -0.67 7.29 -2.43
N LYS A 40 -1.51 7.56 -3.44
CA LYS A 40 -2.97 7.66 -3.25
C LYS A 40 -3.58 6.37 -2.71
N ASN A 41 -3.08 5.21 -3.16
CA ASN A 41 -3.54 3.91 -2.70
C ASN A 41 -3.00 3.61 -1.30
N ILE A 42 -1.76 4.01 -0.99
CA ILE A 42 -1.21 3.90 0.37
C ILE A 42 -2.12 4.63 1.38
N ILE A 43 -2.49 5.88 1.07
CA ILE A 43 -3.36 6.70 1.92
C ILE A 43 -4.74 6.04 2.08
N ASP A 44 -5.39 5.66 0.97
CA ASP A 44 -6.69 4.98 1.00
C ASP A 44 -6.67 3.71 1.85
N ILE A 45 -5.62 2.89 1.70
CA ILE A 45 -5.47 1.65 2.46
C ILE A 45 -5.37 1.93 3.95
N ILE A 46 -4.53 2.90 4.35
CA ILE A 46 -4.36 3.29 5.76
C ILE A 46 -5.68 3.81 6.35
N GLU A 47 -6.39 4.67 5.62
CA GLU A 47 -7.68 5.21 6.05
C GLU A 47 -8.73 4.10 6.24
N ARG A 48 -8.83 3.17 5.29
CA ARG A 48 -9.76 2.04 5.37
C ARG A 48 -9.44 1.13 6.56
N VAL A 49 -8.17 0.84 6.81
CA VAL A 49 -7.77 0.01 7.96
C VAL A 49 -8.04 0.72 9.29
N ASN A 50 -7.73 2.02 9.39
CA ASN A 50 -8.04 2.80 10.60
C ASN A 50 -9.54 2.83 10.88
N LYS A 51 -10.36 3.07 9.85
CA LYS A 51 -11.81 3.03 9.97
C LYS A 51 -12.31 1.66 10.45
N PHE A 52 -11.80 0.57 9.85
CA PHE A 52 -12.16 -0.78 10.27
C PHE A 52 -11.81 -1.04 11.74
N VAL A 53 -10.62 -0.63 12.19
CA VAL A 53 -10.19 -0.80 13.59
C VAL A 53 -11.10 -0.02 14.53
N LEU A 54 -11.47 1.21 14.19
CA LEU A 54 -12.37 2.04 14.98
C LEU A 54 -13.78 1.44 15.08
N GLU A 55 -14.31 0.89 13.98
CA GLU A 55 -15.67 0.32 13.93
C GLU A 55 -15.77 -1.07 14.57
N MET A 56 -14.74 -1.91 14.39
CA MET A 56 -14.79 -3.32 14.78
C MET A 56 -14.01 -3.61 16.08
N GLY A 57 -13.22 -2.66 16.57
CA GLY A 57 -12.38 -2.83 17.77
C GLY A 57 -11.24 -3.85 17.62
N ARG A 58 -10.90 -4.24 16.37
CA ARG A 58 -9.86 -5.22 16.07
C ARG A 58 -9.21 -4.99 14.71
N ASN A 59 -8.00 -5.53 14.52
CA ASN A 59 -7.31 -5.50 13.23
C ASN A 59 -8.03 -6.36 12.18
N PRO A 60 -7.97 -5.97 10.88
CA PRO A 60 -8.39 -6.84 9.80
C PRO A 60 -7.46 -8.06 9.70
N ARG A 61 -7.97 -9.17 9.18
CA ARG A 61 -7.15 -10.36 8.90
C ARG A 61 -6.22 -10.15 7.70
N SER A 62 -6.68 -9.35 6.75
CA SER A 62 -6.00 -9.05 5.50
C SER A 62 -6.52 -7.75 4.93
N VAL A 63 -5.76 -7.14 4.03
CA VAL A 63 -6.08 -5.84 3.45
C VAL A 63 -6.06 -5.96 1.93
N ASP A 64 -7.17 -5.62 1.28
CA ASP A 64 -7.26 -5.64 -0.18
C ASP A 64 -6.67 -4.34 -0.76
N ILE A 65 -5.77 -4.51 -1.73
CA ILE A 65 -5.01 -3.43 -2.37
C ILE A 65 -5.32 -3.35 -3.87
N GLN A 66 -5.43 -2.12 -4.35
CA GLN A 66 -5.47 -1.83 -5.78
C GLN A 66 -4.03 -1.72 -6.30
N THR A 67 -3.73 -2.52 -7.32
CA THR A 67 -2.38 -2.65 -7.89
C THR A 67 -2.44 -2.29 -9.35
N PHE A 68 -1.42 -1.59 -9.85
CA PHE A 68 -1.20 -1.45 -11.28
C PHE A 68 -0.25 -2.59 -11.67
N ASP A 69 -0.72 -3.55 -12.48
CA ASP A 69 0.15 -4.60 -12.98
C ASP A 69 1.18 -3.97 -13.93
N VAL A 70 2.46 -4.12 -13.59
CA VAL A 70 3.59 -3.57 -14.34
C VAL A 70 3.67 -4.15 -15.77
N GLU A 71 3.05 -5.32 -15.99
CA GLU A 71 2.91 -5.92 -17.33
C GLU A 71 2.14 -5.03 -18.31
N GLN A 72 1.21 -4.20 -17.84
CA GLN A 72 0.47 -3.29 -18.72
C GLN A 72 1.29 -2.09 -19.17
N TYR A 73 2.31 -1.67 -18.41
CA TYR A 73 3.17 -0.55 -18.80
C TYR A 73 4.15 -0.93 -19.92
N ASN A 74 4.70 -2.16 -19.91
CA ASN A 74 5.63 -2.61 -20.95
C ASN A 74 4.97 -2.81 -22.34
N LEU A 75 3.65 -2.99 -22.40
CA LEU A 75 2.91 -3.09 -23.67
C LEU A 75 2.64 -1.73 -24.32
N VAL A 76 2.69 -0.63 -23.56
CA VAL A 76 2.41 0.73 -24.06
C VAL A 76 3.66 1.42 -24.57
N THR A 77 4.84 1.14 -23.99
CA THR A 77 6.11 1.77 -24.38
C THR A 77 6.85 1.07 -25.53
N MET A 78 6.31 -0.03 -26.07
CA MET A 78 6.83 -0.73 -27.25
C MET A 78 5.99 -0.49 -28.52
N LYS A 79 5.19 0.58 -28.57
CA LYS A 79 4.46 1.03 -29.77
C LYS A 79 4.94 2.39 -30.25
#